data_AF-A0A8J7RQW6-F1
#
_entry.id   AF-A0A8J7RQW6-F1
#
_cell.length_a   1.000
_cell.length_b   1.000
_cell.length_c   1.000
_cell.angle_alpha   90.00
_cell.angle_beta   90.00
_cell.angle_gamma   90.00
#
_symmetry.space_group_name_H-M   'P 1'
#
loop_
_entity.id
_entity.type
_entity.pdbx_description
1 polymer ?
#
loop_
_entity_poly.entity_id
_entity_poly.type
_entity_poly.pdbx_seq_one_letter_code
_entity_poly.pdbx_strand_id
1 'polypeptide(L)' 'MSAYIRDMFGSRNKTKECPSCAMEVSRDEEECRYCHYEFPPEQKGTMAMAWAFIILIIIWLITRF' A
#
# COMPACT_ATOMS: atom_id res chain seq x y z
N MET A 1 -3.42 28.79 2.30
CA MET A 1 -2.02 28.54 1.86
C MET A 1 -1.64 27.09 2.15
N SER A 2 -2.41 26.12 1.62
CA SER A 2 -2.38 24.71 2.02
C SER A 2 -2.81 23.80 0.85
N ALA A 3 -2.20 24.02 -0.31
CA ALA A 3 -2.42 23.21 -1.51
C ALA A 3 -1.11 22.77 -2.19
N TYR A 4 0.01 23.45 -1.96
CA TYR A 4 1.28 23.18 -2.64
C TYR A 4 2.02 21.91 -2.17
N ILE A 5 1.81 21.44 -0.93
CA ILE A 5 2.44 20.19 -0.43
C ILE A 5 1.67 18.93 -0.91
N ARG A 6 0.46 19.09 -1.47
CA ARG A 6 -0.37 17.95 -1.91
C ARG A 6 0.12 17.30 -3.20
N ASP A 7 0.94 18.00 -3.99
CA ASP A 7 1.45 17.49 -5.27
C ASP A 7 2.74 16.65 -5.14
N MET A 8 3.26 16.42 -3.93
CA MET A 8 4.57 15.76 -3.74
C MET A 8 4.56 14.23 -3.93
N PHE A 9 3.40 13.54 -3.89
CA PHE A 9 3.37 12.06 -3.93
C PHE A 9 2.08 11.48 -4.54
N GLY A 10 1.86 11.72 -5.83
CA GLY A 10 0.93 10.94 -6.65
C GLY A 10 -0.32 11.72 -7.10
N SER A 11 -0.97 11.39 -8.21
CA SER A 11 -0.92 10.14 -8.95
C SER A 11 -1.74 10.29 -10.24
N ARG A 12 -1.15 10.65 -11.39
CA ARG A 12 -1.85 10.61 -12.70
C ARG A 12 -1.12 9.94 -13.88
N ASN A 13 0.13 9.49 -13.73
CA ASN A 13 0.83 8.67 -14.73
C ASN A 13 1.17 7.27 -14.19
N LYS A 14 1.33 6.27 -15.08
CA LYS A 14 1.67 4.87 -14.73
C LYS A 14 3.00 4.74 -13.96
N THR A 15 3.76 5.81 -13.88
CA THR A 15 5.01 5.96 -13.15
C THR A 15 4.82 6.81 -11.88
N LYS A 16 5.62 6.52 -10.85
CA LYS A 16 5.73 7.27 -9.59
C LYS A 16 7.17 7.74 -9.43
N GLU A 17 7.37 8.87 -8.78
CA GLU A 17 8.70 9.37 -8.45
C GLU A 17 9.12 8.73 -7.12
N CYS A 18 10.35 8.22 -7.04
CA CYS A 18 10.84 7.65 -5.80
C CYS A 18 11.05 8.76 -4.75
N PRO A 19 10.49 8.64 -3.52
CA PRO A 19 10.67 9.64 -2.45
C PRO A 19 12.12 9.83 -2.03
N SER A 20 12.94 8.80 -2.22
CA SER A 20 14.32 8.78 -1.76
C SER A 20 15.28 9.40 -2.77
N CYS A 21 15.13 9.08 -4.06
CA CYS A 21 16.07 9.51 -5.11
C CYS A 21 15.46 10.41 -6.19
N ALA A 22 14.16 10.72 -6.12
CA ALA A 22 13.40 11.51 -7.09
C ALA A 22 13.46 10.97 -8.54
N MET A 23 13.86 9.71 -8.74
CA MET A 23 13.87 9.07 -10.05
C MET A 23 12.49 8.49 -10.38
N GLU A 24 12.16 8.49 -11.67
CA GLU A 24 10.92 7.90 -12.18
C GLU A 24 11.01 6.36 -12.13
N VAL A 25 10.05 5.74 -11.43
CA VAL A 25 9.91 4.29 -11.30
C VAL A 25 8.48 3.86 -11.62
N SER A 26 8.28 2.60 -11.98
CA SER A 26 6.93 2.10 -12.22
C SER A 26 6.13 1.98 -10.92
N ARG A 27 4.81 2.15 -10.97
CA ARG A 27 3.98 2.03 -9.76
C ARG A 27 3.98 0.62 -9.19
N ASP A 28 4.02 -0.36 -10.06
CA ASP A 28 3.99 -1.79 -9.75
C ASP A 28 5.34 -2.33 -9.25
N GLU A 29 6.41 -1.53 -9.31
CA GLU A 29 7.70 -1.93 -8.74
C GLU A 29 7.66 -1.85 -7.20
N GLU A 30 7.92 -3.01 -6.60
CA GLU A 30 8.08 -3.24 -5.16
C GLU A 30 9.37 -2.58 -4.65
N GLU A 31 10.37 -2.40 -5.51
CA GLU A 31 11.67 -1.83 -5.18
C GLU A 31 12.14 -0.84 -6.25
N CYS A 32 12.68 0.31 -5.83
CA CYS A 32 13.30 1.27 -6.75
C CYS A 32 14.64 0.74 -7.27
N ARG A 33 14.78 0.48 -8.58
CA ARG A 33 16.02 -0.04 -9.20
C ARG A 33 17.27 0.85 -9.08
N TYR A 34 17.11 2.12 -8.69
CA TYR A 34 18.21 3.08 -8.60
C TYR A 34 18.79 3.20 -7.20
N CYS A 35 17.93 3.15 -6.18
CA CYS A 35 18.32 3.37 -4.78
C CYS A 35 17.97 2.19 -3.87
N HIS A 36 17.33 1.15 -4.41
CA HIS A 36 16.90 -0.03 -3.66
C HIS A 36 15.93 0.27 -2.52
N TYR A 37 15.13 1.34 -2.68
CA TYR A 37 14.08 1.68 -1.72
C TYR A 37 12.90 0.73 -1.89
N GLU A 38 12.59 -0.01 -0.83
CA GLU A 38 11.47 -0.94 -0.78
C GLU A 38 10.16 -0.18 -0.53
N PHE A 39 9.28 -0.21 -1.52
CA PHE A 39 7.96 0.39 -1.42
C PHE A 39 7.06 -0.54 -0.60
N PRO A 40 6.20 -0.01 0.29
CA PRO A 40 5.23 -0.85 0.98
C PRO A 40 4.37 -1.54 -0.08
N PRO A 41 4.37 -2.88 -0.16
CA PRO A 41 3.58 -3.58 -1.15
C PRO A 41 2.11 -3.18 -0.97
N GLU A 42 1.41 -2.90 -2.06
CA GLU A 42 -0.05 -2.78 -2.05
C GLU A 42 -0.64 -4.17 -1.80
N GLN A 43 -0.59 -4.61 -0.54
CA GLN A 43 -0.96 -5.96 -0.14
C GLN A 43 -2.47 -6.14 -0.32
N LYS A 44 -2.90 -6.48 -1.54
CA LYS A 44 -4.29 -6.91 -1.82
C LYS A 44 -4.64 -8.18 -1.05
N GLY A 45 -3.63 -8.91 -0.54
CA GLY A 45 -3.78 -10.12 0.28
C GLY A 45 -4.08 -9.90 1.77
N THR A 46 -3.83 -8.71 2.36
CA THR A 46 -4.08 -8.50 3.80
C THR A 46 -5.55 -8.34 4.13
N MET A 47 -6.37 -7.88 3.19
CA MET A 47 -7.83 -7.82 3.40
C MET A 47 -8.46 -9.21 3.56
N ALA A 48 -8.02 -10.20 2.78
CA ALA A 48 -8.55 -11.56 2.89
C ALA A 48 -8.24 -12.18 4.27
N MET A 49 -7.01 -11.99 4.76
CA MET A 49 -6.63 -12.45 6.10
C MET A 49 -7.41 -11.72 7.20
N ALA A 50 -7.60 -10.40 7.08
CA ALA A 50 -8.38 -9.63 8.05
C ALA A 50 -9.83 -10.14 8.15
N TRP A 51 -10.48 -10.44 7.02
CA TRP A 51 -11.83 -11.02 7.00
C TRP A 51 -11.89 -12.42 7.60
N ALA A 52 -10.88 -13.27 7.37
CA ALA A 52 -10.81 -14.61 7.95
C ALA A 52 -10.80 -14.58 9.49
N PHE A 53 -10.05 -13.66 10.10
CA PHE A 53 -10.03 -13.48 11.56
C PHE A 53 -11.37 -13.00 12.12
N ILE A 54 -12.04 -12.07 11.44
CA ILE A 54 -13.37 -11.57 11.84
C ILE A 54 -14.40 -12.71 11.82
N ILE A 55 -14.41 -13.51 10.75
CA ILE A 55 -15.34 -14.64 10.60
C ILE A 55 -15.13 -15.68 11.71
N LEU A 56 -13.88 -16.02 12.03
CA LEU A 56 -13.57 -16.96 13.11
C LEU A 56 -14.09 -16.49 14.48
N ILE A 57 -13.92 -15.19 14.80
CA ILE A 57 -14.43 -14.62 16.05
C ILE A 57 -15.96 -14.71 16.11
N ILE A 58 -16.65 -14.35 15.02
CA ILE A 58 -18.12 -14.41 14.95
C ILE A 58 -18.62 -15.84 15.12
N ILE A 59 -18.04 -16.81 14.41
CA ILE A 59 -18.40 -18.23 14.52
C ILE A 59 -18.20 -18.72 15.95
N TRP A 60 -17.08 -18.35 16.58
CA TRP A 60 -16.81 -18.72 17.96
C TRP A 60 -17.85 -18.16 18.92
N LEU A 61 -18.24 -16.89 18.75
CA LEU A 61 -19.25 -16.21 19.56
C LEU A 61 -20.64 -16.85 19.43
N ILE A 62 -21.04 -17.26 18.22
CA ILE A 62 -22.31 -17.96 17.97
C ILE A 62 -22.29 -19.39 18.51
N THR A 63 -21.17 -20.10 18.39
CA THR A 63 -21.05 -21.50 18.85
C THR A 63 -20.94 -21.60 20.38
N ARG A 64 -20.38 -20.56 21.02
CA ARG A 64 -20.12 -20.52 22.47
C ARG A 64 -21.31 -20.02 23.29
N PHE A 65 -22.23 -19.30 22.65
CA PHE A 65 -23.48 -18.78 23.22
C PHE A 65 -24.58 -19.83 23.13
#